data_AF-A0A937WU14-F1
#
_entry.id   AF-A0A937WU14-F1
#
_cell.length_a   1.000
_cell.length_b   1.000
_cell.length_c   1.000
_cell.angle_alpha   90.00
_cell.angle_beta   90.00
_cell.angle_gamma   90.00
#
_symmetry.space_group_name_H-M   'P 1'
#
loop_
_entity.id
_entity.type
_entity.pdbx_description
1 polymer ?
#
loop_
_entity_poly.entity_id
_entity_poly.type
_entity_poly.pdbx_seq_one_letter_code
_entity_poly.pdbx_strand_id
1 'polypeptide(L)'
;MTLEKEFKLKRLILDDSKIFEEFIETQKHPLSAYSFISIYIWKDIFNFYWRIFEGALCLFAKYGLNVFMYIPPIGNGNIKNAIEWSFDLMKTYNKNKKVIRIENIEEDKIRMFNSLGYKISLRGYEYIYNAKSLIELKGNSFKDKRSAYNYFVKNYEYSYEDFKKDYTNECLKLYRIWQDMRLKKFKDQFFRVLTEDSFSAHRCAMENYSKLKLIGRIVRINNRIKAYSLGFKLNEDIFCILFEIA
;
A
#
# COMPACT_ATOMS: atom_id res chain seq x y z
N MET A 1 15.66 -12.67 22.29
CA MET A 1 16.58 -11.93 21.40
C MET A 1 15.75 -11.12 20.41
N THR A 2 16.12 -9.87 20.09
CA THR A 2 15.36 -9.04 19.14
C THR A 2 15.94 -9.18 17.73
N LEU A 3 15.07 -9.06 16.71
CA LEU A 3 15.47 -9.11 15.29
C LEU A 3 16.62 -8.15 14.96
N GLU A 4 16.59 -6.97 15.56
CA GLU A 4 17.57 -5.91 15.36
C GLU A 4 18.97 -6.31 15.80
N LYS A 5 19.09 -6.96 16.97
CA LYS A 5 20.40 -7.34 17.53
C LYS A 5 20.98 -8.57 16.86
N GLU A 6 20.15 -9.58 16.65
CA GLU A 6 20.59 -10.88 16.11
C GLU A 6 20.93 -10.80 14.62
N PHE A 7 20.07 -10.15 13.85
CA PHE A 7 20.20 -10.14 12.38
C PHE A 7 20.65 -8.79 11.81
N LYS A 8 20.96 -7.82 12.70
CA LYS A 8 21.37 -6.45 12.34
C LYS A 8 20.34 -5.74 11.46
N LEU A 9 19.05 -5.98 11.71
CA LEU A 9 17.97 -5.31 10.99
C LEU A 9 17.71 -3.91 11.57
N LYS A 10 17.33 -2.97 10.70
CA LYS A 10 16.87 -1.64 11.07
C LYS A 10 15.34 -1.60 11.09
N ARG A 11 14.76 -0.91 12.07
CA ARG A 11 13.33 -0.58 12.10
C ARG A 11 13.04 0.45 10.99
N LEU A 12 12.01 0.21 10.18
CA LEU A 12 11.60 1.18 9.16
C LEU A 12 11.13 2.49 9.82
N ILE A 13 11.71 3.61 9.41
CA ILE A 13 11.29 4.96 9.75
C ILE A 13 11.05 5.79 8.49
N LEU A 14 10.38 6.94 8.63
CA LEU A 14 10.03 7.80 7.50
C LEU A 14 11.27 8.30 6.73
N ASP A 15 12.35 8.59 7.45
CA ASP A 15 13.59 9.12 6.86
C ASP A 15 14.35 8.08 6.02
N ASP A 16 13.97 6.80 6.09
CA ASP A 16 14.53 5.75 5.24
C ASP A 16 14.01 5.84 3.79
N SER A 17 13.03 6.71 3.49
CA SER A 17 12.40 6.80 2.17
C SER A 17 13.40 6.93 1.03
N LYS A 18 14.45 7.75 1.21
CA LYS A 18 15.50 7.96 0.19
C LYS A 18 16.23 6.67 -0.18
N ILE A 19 16.58 5.85 0.81
CA ILE A 19 17.29 4.58 0.58
C ILE A 19 16.36 3.61 -0.17
N PHE A 20 15.08 3.60 0.17
CA PHE A 20 14.13 2.75 -0.55
C PHE A 20 13.95 3.22 -2.00
N GLU A 21 13.76 4.52 -2.21
CA GLU A 21 13.68 5.14 -3.54
C GLU A 21 14.91 4.76 -4.39
N GLU A 22 16.13 4.88 -3.86
CA GLU A 22 17.37 4.49 -4.57
C GLU A 22 17.37 3.04 -5.07
N PHE A 23 16.84 2.10 -4.28
CA PHE A 23 16.78 0.69 -4.67
C PHE A 23 15.61 0.38 -5.60
N ILE A 24 14.44 0.97 -5.35
CA ILE A 24 13.22 0.77 -6.14
C ILE A 24 13.40 1.39 -7.52
N GLU A 25 14.02 2.56 -7.63
CA GLU A 25 14.21 3.27 -8.91
C GLU A 25 15.16 2.55 -9.88
N THR A 26 15.96 1.58 -9.40
CA THR A 26 16.83 0.79 -10.27
C THR A 26 16.06 -0.03 -11.31
N GLN A 27 14.77 -0.31 -11.06
CA GLN A 27 13.91 -1.11 -11.93
C GLN A 27 12.49 -0.55 -11.95
N LYS A 28 11.77 -0.68 -13.06
CA LYS A 28 10.34 -0.31 -13.08
C LYS A 28 9.51 -1.40 -12.40
N HIS A 29 8.99 -1.08 -11.23
CA HIS A 29 8.05 -1.94 -10.50
C HIS A 29 6.60 -1.51 -10.75
N PRO A 30 5.75 -2.33 -11.40
CA PRO A 30 4.35 -1.98 -11.62
C PRO A 30 3.48 -2.15 -10.37
N LEU A 31 3.91 -2.93 -9.37
CA LEU A 31 3.12 -3.18 -8.17
C LEU A 31 3.28 -2.04 -7.15
N SER A 32 2.16 -1.51 -6.68
CA SER A 32 2.13 -0.46 -5.65
C SER A 32 2.79 -0.89 -4.34
N ALA A 33 2.82 -2.20 -4.05
CA ALA A 33 3.48 -2.78 -2.88
C ALA A 33 4.99 -2.48 -2.81
N TYR A 34 5.64 -2.14 -3.92
CA TYR A 34 7.05 -1.77 -3.90
C TYR A 34 7.27 -0.33 -3.45
N SER A 35 6.25 0.53 -3.53
CA SER A 35 6.36 1.93 -3.08
C SER A 35 6.61 2.03 -1.58
N PHE A 36 7.59 2.85 -1.19
CA PHE A 36 7.82 3.20 0.21
C PHE A 36 6.57 3.73 0.89
N ILE A 37 5.73 4.49 0.17
CA ILE A 37 4.48 5.04 0.69
C ILE A 37 3.54 3.90 1.08
N SER A 38 3.33 2.94 0.18
CA SER A 38 2.47 1.77 0.43
C SER A 38 2.98 0.95 1.61
N ILE A 39 4.29 0.81 1.78
CA ILE A 39 4.87 0.08 2.93
C ILE A 39 4.63 0.87 4.22
N TYR A 40 4.99 2.16 4.24
CA TYR A 40 5.04 2.97 5.44
C TYR A 40 3.66 3.21 6.08
N ILE A 41 2.60 3.34 5.29
CA ILE A 41 1.24 3.56 5.83
C ILE A 41 0.77 2.41 6.73
N TRP A 42 1.29 1.18 6.53
CA TRP A 42 0.92 0.02 7.32
C TRP A 42 1.81 -0.20 8.55
N LYS A 43 2.71 0.74 8.88
CA LYS A 43 3.68 0.59 10.00
C LYS A 43 3.05 0.38 11.38
N ASP A 44 1.80 0.81 11.56
CA ASP A 44 1.07 0.67 12.83
C ASP A 44 0.49 -0.76 12.98
N ILE A 45 0.39 -1.51 11.87
CA ILE A 45 -0.11 -2.89 11.81
C ILE A 45 1.07 -3.86 11.73
N PHE A 46 2.00 -3.59 10.83
CA PHE A 46 3.19 -4.40 10.63
C PHE A 46 4.42 -3.74 11.21
N ASN A 47 5.17 -4.56 11.94
CA ASN A 47 6.50 -4.19 12.28
C ASN A 47 7.45 -4.42 11.10
N PHE A 48 7.65 -3.38 10.26
CA PHE A 48 8.64 -3.42 9.19
C PHE A 48 10.10 -3.30 9.68
N TYR A 49 10.95 -4.14 9.09
CA TYR A 49 12.40 -4.16 9.31
C TYR A 49 13.12 -4.33 7.99
N TRP A 50 14.29 -3.73 7.85
CA TRP A 50 15.06 -3.83 6.61
C TRP A 50 16.56 -3.90 6.85
N ARG A 51 17.28 -4.39 5.85
CA ARG A 51 18.75 -4.39 5.81
C ARG A 51 19.22 -4.49 4.36
N ILE A 52 20.36 -3.87 4.05
CA ILE A 52 21.10 -4.15 2.83
C ILE A 52 22.04 -5.34 3.10
N PHE A 53 21.88 -6.40 2.34
CA PHE A 53 22.69 -7.62 2.41
C PHE A 53 23.26 -7.92 1.02
N GLU A 54 24.59 -7.99 0.90
CA GLU A 54 25.29 -8.24 -0.38
C GLU A 54 24.79 -7.36 -1.56
N GLY A 55 24.50 -6.08 -1.29
CA GLY A 55 24.02 -5.13 -2.29
C GLY A 55 22.53 -5.27 -2.65
N ALA A 56 21.76 -6.07 -1.93
CA ALA A 56 20.31 -6.19 -2.07
C ALA A 56 19.57 -5.65 -0.83
N LEU A 57 18.51 -4.87 -1.04
CA LEU A 57 17.62 -4.41 0.03
C LEU A 57 16.62 -5.52 0.37
N CYS A 58 16.73 -6.05 1.59
CA CYS A 58 15.79 -7.04 2.13
C CYS A 58 14.80 -6.33 3.06
N LEU A 59 13.50 -6.41 2.74
CA LEU A 59 12.40 -5.86 3.54
C LEU A 59 11.55 -6.97 4.16
N PHE A 60 11.38 -6.89 5.47
CA PHE A 60 10.64 -7.83 6.28
C PHE A 60 9.45 -7.15 6.95
N ALA A 61 8.31 -7.83 7.00
CA ALA A 61 7.17 -7.47 7.82
C ALA A 61 7.03 -8.47 8.96
N LYS A 62 6.92 -7.97 10.20
CA LYS A 62 6.61 -8.76 11.38
C LYS A 62 5.16 -8.53 11.79
N TYR A 63 4.39 -9.61 11.88
CA TYR A 63 3.01 -9.61 12.38
C TYR A 63 2.87 -10.65 13.50
N GLY A 64 2.45 -10.19 14.69
CA GLY A 64 2.46 -11.02 15.89
C GLY A 64 3.87 -11.56 16.17
N LEU A 65 4.02 -12.88 16.21
CA LEU A 65 5.28 -13.57 16.49
C LEU A 65 6.06 -14.00 15.23
N ASN A 66 5.54 -13.72 14.03
CA ASN A 66 6.12 -14.22 12.79
C ASN A 66 6.63 -13.08 11.91
N VAL A 67 7.66 -13.38 11.12
CA VAL A 67 8.29 -12.51 10.15
C VAL A 67 8.18 -13.15 8.77
N PHE A 68 7.88 -12.34 7.76
CA PHE A 68 7.93 -12.73 6.36
C PHE A 68 8.57 -11.62 5.52
N MET A 69 9.02 -11.93 4.31
CA MET A 69 9.48 -10.88 3.40
C MET A 69 8.28 -10.22 2.72
N TYR A 70 8.19 -8.89 2.81
CA TYR A 70 7.06 -8.15 2.23
C TYR A 70 7.15 -8.06 0.71
N ILE A 71 8.36 -7.94 0.18
CA ILE A 71 8.72 -8.01 -1.24
C ILE A 71 9.97 -8.88 -1.39
N PRO A 72 10.26 -9.45 -2.58
CA PRO A 72 11.58 -9.99 -2.91
C PRO A 72 12.70 -8.99 -2.61
N PRO A 73 13.93 -9.45 -2.32
CA PRO A 73 15.08 -8.55 -2.30
C PRO A 73 15.20 -7.79 -3.62
N ILE A 74 15.48 -6.50 -3.54
CA ILE A 74 15.63 -5.61 -4.70
C ILE A 74 17.04 -5.00 -4.75
N GLY A 75 17.49 -4.60 -5.93
CA GLY A 75 18.82 -4.05 -6.18
C GLY A 75 19.68 -4.91 -7.11
N ASN A 76 20.93 -4.50 -7.30
CA ASN A 76 21.87 -5.13 -8.26
C ASN A 76 22.86 -6.09 -7.58
N GLY A 77 22.65 -6.38 -6.29
CA GLY A 77 23.47 -7.31 -5.52
C GLY A 77 23.18 -8.79 -5.79
N ASN A 78 23.66 -9.66 -4.91
CA ASN A 78 23.39 -11.09 -5.02
C ASN A 78 22.01 -11.45 -4.48
N ILE A 79 20.99 -11.35 -5.34
CA ILE A 79 19.59 -11.61 -5.00
C ILE A 79 19.37 -13.04 -4.48
N LYS A 80 20.03 -14.04 -5.06
CA LYS A 80 19.90 -15.43 -4.63
C LYS A 80 20.38 -15.61 -3.18
N ASN A 81 21.58 -15.13 -2.87
CA ASN A 81 22.12 -15.19 -1.51
C ASN A 81 21.25 -14.40 -0.52
N ALA A 82 20.75 -13.23 -0.94
CA ALA A 82 19.86 -12.42 -0.12
C ALA A 82 18.55 -13.15 0.21
N ILE A 83 17.97 -13.88 -0.73
CA ILE A 83 16.81 -14.74 -0.51
C ILE A 83 17.17 -15.86 0.47
N GLU A 84 18.25 -16.62 0.22
CA GLU A 84 18.67 -17.75 1.07
C GLU A 84 18.91 -17.30 2.53
N TRP A 85 19.67 -16.23 2.72
CA TRP A 85 19.90 -15.60 4.03
C TRP A 85 18.60 -15.18 4.71
N SER A 86 17.68 -14.55 3.96
CA SER A 86 16.38 -14.12 4.49
C SER A 86 15.52 -15.30 4.93
N PHE A 87 15.56 -16.42 4.21
CA PHE A 87 14.88 -17.65 4.59
C PHE A 87 15.47 -18.26 5.87
N ASP A 88 16.79 -18.28 6.02
CA ASP A 88 17.43 -18.79 7.23
C ASP A 88 17.13 -17.93 8.47
N LEU A 89 17.10 -16.60 8.29
CA LEU A 89 16.61 -15.67 9.30
C LEU A 89 15.17 -16.02 9.73
N MET A 90 14.26 -16.16 8.77
CA MET A 90 12.85 -16.49 9.05
C MET A 90 12.70 -17.87 9.69
N LYS A 91 13.48 -18.88 9.28
CA LYS A 91 13.50 -20.23 9.90
C LYS A 91 13.97 -20.18 11.35
N THR A 92 14.95 -19.34 11.63
CA THR A 92 15.52 -19.18 12.97
C THR A 92 14.56 -18.44 13.89
N TYR A 93 13.95 -17.37 13.40
CA TYR A 93 13.08 -16.52 14.20
C TYR A 93 11.66 -17.08 14.38
N ASN A 94 11.05 -17.61 13.31
CA ASN A 94 9.66 -18.05 13.36
C ASN A 94 9.53 -19.41 14.01
N LYS A 95 8.77 -19.49 15.12
CA LYS A 95 8.35 -20.77 15.70
C LYS A 95 7.48 -21.59 14.75
N ASN A 96 6.63 -20.92 13.96
CA ASN A 96 5.77 -21.57 12.97
C ASN A 96 6.40 -21.52 11.58
N LYS A 97 6.94 -22.66 11.14
CA LYS A 97 7.57 -22.78 9.81
C LYS A 97 6.61 -22.60 8.63
N LYS A 98 5.28 -22.67 8.85
CA LYS A 98 4.28 -22.44 7.79
C LYS A 98 4.17 -20.97 7.34
N VAL A 99 4.85 -20.05 8.03
CA VAL A 99 4.74 -18.59 7.78
C VAL A 99 5.92 -18.05 6.95
N ILE A 100 6.92 -18.88 6.66
CA ILE A 100 8.12 -18.52 5.91
C ILE A 100 7.77 -18.36 4.43
N ARG A 101 7.76 -17.12 3.95
CA ARG A 101 7.38 -16.78 2.56
C ARG A 101 7.91 -15.41 2.15
N ILE A 102 7.84 -15.18 0.85
CA ILE A 102 7.96 -13.86 0.22
C ILE A 102 6.58 -13.50 -0.33
N GLU A 103 6.13 -12.27 -0.09
CA GLU A 103 4.90 -11.71 -0.67
C GLU A 103 5.21 -10.74 -1.83
N ASN A 104 4.17 -10.34 -2.56
CA ASN A 104 4.25 -9.32 -3.63
C ASN A 104 5.32 -9.61 -4.70
N ILE A 105 5.46 -10.88 -5.09
CA ILE A 105 6.31 -11.29 -6.22
C ILE A 105 5.63 -10.83 -7.52
N GLU A 106 6.36 -10.10 -8.36
CA GLU A 106 5.89 -9.66 -9.68
C GLU A 106 5.81 -10.84 -10.66
N GLU A 107 4.89 -10.76 -11.62
CA GLU A 107 4.58 -11.86 -12.53
C GLU A 107 5.79 -12.29 -13.39
N ASP A 108 6.61 -11.35 -13.81
CA ASP A 108 7.83 -11.60 -14.59
C ASP A 108 8.90 -12.39 -13.81
N LYS A 109 8.88 -12.32 -12.47
CA LYS A 109 9.79 -13.04 -11.57
C LYS A 109 9.32 -14.46 -11.25
N ILE A 110 8.10 -14.84 -11.58
CA ILE A 110 7.53 -16.17 -11.26
C ILE A 110 8.41 -17.31 -11.78
N ARG A 111 8.90 -17.21 -13.03
CA ARG A 111 9.76 -18.24 -13.62
C ARG A 111 11.07 -18.43 -12.86
N MET A 112 11.69 -17.33 -12.44
CA MET A 112 12.92 -17.35 -11.63
C MET A 112 12.67 -18.07 -10.30
N PHE A 113 11.61 -17.69 -9.56
CA PHE A 113 11.29 -18.31 -8.28
C PHE A 113 10.93 -19.80 -8.41
N ASN A 114 10.21 -20.21 -9.45
CA ASN A 114 9.96 -21.62 -9.72
C ASN A 114 11.26 -22.41 -9.97
N SER A 115 12.21 -21.84 -10.73
CA SER A 115 13.51 -22.48 -11.00
C SER A 115 14.37 -22.65 -9.73
N LEU A 116 14.15 -21.80 -8.72
CA LEU A 116 14.76 -21.91 -7.40
C LEU A 116 14.01 -22.87 -6.46
N GLY A 117 12.96 -23.53 -6.93
CA GLY A 117 12.18 -24.52 -6.17
C GLY A 117 11.07 -23.96 -5.29
N TYR A 118 10.72 -22.67 -5.43
CA TYR A 118 9.63 -22.07 -4.66
C TYR A 118 8.26 -22.46 -5.22
N LYS A 119 7.29 -22.66 -4.32
CA LYS A 119 5.87 -22.78 -4.67
C LYS A 119 5.22 -21.40 -4.66
N ILE A 120 4.55 -21.05 -5.73
CA ILE A 120 3.92 -19.74 -5.92
C ILE A 120 2.41 -19.90 -5.79
N SER A 121 1.77 -18.98 -5.06
CA SER A 121 0.31 -18.89 -4.98
C SER A 121 -0.13 -17.46 -5.25
N LEU A 122 -1.18 -17.33 -6.08
CA LEU A 122 -1.79 -16.04 -6.35
C LEU A 122 -2.50 -15.53 -5.08
N ARG A 123 -2.14 -14.33 -4.65
CA ARG A 123 -2.77 -13.66 -3.49
C ARG A 123 -3.86 -12.67 -3.88
N GLY A 124 -3.71 -11.99 -5.01
CA GLY A 124 -4.63 -10.95 -5.45
C GLY A 124 -4.12 -10.27 -6.71
N TYR A 125 -4.89 -9.29 -7.16
CA TYR A 125 -4.60 -8.48 -8.34
C TYR A 125 -4.57 -7.01 -7.94
N GLU A 126 -3.64 -6.25 -8.51
CA GLU A 126 -3.75 -4.79 -8.60
C GLU A 126 -4.39 -4.44 -9.94
N TYR A 127 -5.28 -3.45 -9.93
CA TYR A 127 -6.02 -3.05 -11.13
C TYR A 127 -5.38 -1.82 -11.75
N ILE A 128 -4.98 -1.93 -13.02
CA ILE A 128 -4.47 -0.82 -13.81
C ILE A 128 -5.53 -0.33 -14.78
N TYR A 129 -5.72 0.98 -14.84
CA TYR A 129 -6.66 1.64 -15.73
C TYR A 129 -5.93 2.66 -16.59
N ASN A 130 -6.34 2.77 -17.86
CA ASN A 130 -5.86 3.85 -18.71
C ASN A 130 -6.42 5.19 -18.21
N ALA A 131 -5.54 6.12 -17.83
CA ALA A 131 -5.93 7.42 -17.29
C ALA A 131 -6.81 8.23 -18.26
N LYS A 132 -6.50 8.21 -19.57
CA LYS A 132 -7.29 8.90 -20.59
C LYS A 132 -8.72 8.36 -20.65
N SER A 133 -8.91 7.04 -20.52
CA SER A 133 -10.25 6.44 -20.45
C SER A 133 -11.04 6.91 -19.22
N LEU A 134 -10.39 7.06 -18.06
CA LEU A 134 -11.03 7.54 -16.84
C LEU A 134 -11.37 9.04 -16.89
N ILE A 135 -10.59 9.84 -17.61
CA ILE A 135 -10.84 11.28 -17.81
C ILE A 135 -11.96 11.50 -18.83
N GLU A 136 -11.88 10.85 -19.98
CA GLU A 136 -12.81 11.09 -21.08
C GLU A 136 -14.15 10.38 -20.86
N LEU A 137 -14.15 9.27 -20.11
CA LEU A 137 -15.30 8.41 -19.87
C LEU A 137 -16.04 8.06 -21.17
N LYS A 138 -15.37 7.84 -22.30
CA LYS A 138 -16.01 7.60 -23.61
C LYS A 138 -16.48 6.15 -23.78
N GLY A 139 -17.52 5.94 -24.59
CA GLY A 139 -18.01 4.61 -24.97
C GLY A 139 -19.08 4.05 -24.04
N ASN A 140 -19.66 2.90 -24.41
CA ASN A 140 -20.81 2.34 -23.70
C ASN A 140 -20.47 1.80 -22.31
N SER A 141 -19.24 1.31 -22.09
CA SER A 141 -18.78 0.80 -20.79
C SER A 141 -18.79 1.87 -19.67
N PHE A 142 -18.65 3.14 -20.03
CA PHE A 142 -18.65 4.26 -19.08
C PHE A 142 -19.99 4.99 -18.97
N LYS A 143 -21.07 4.48 -19.60
CA LYS A 143 -22.39 5.14 -19.62
C LYS A 143 -22.89 5.47 -18.21
N ASP A 144 -22.82 4.52 -17.29
CA ASP A 144 -23.31 4.69 -15.93
C ASP A 144 -22.46 5.69 -15.13
N LYS A 145 -21.14 5.71 -15.37
CA LYS A 145 -20.22 6.67 -14.76
C LYS A 145 -20.48 8.10 -15.24
N ARG A 146 -20.69 8.30 -16.55
CA ARG A 146 -21.12 9.59 -17.10
C ARG A 146 -22.48 10.03 -16.56
N SER A 147 -23.42 9.10 -16.44
CA SER A 147 -24.75 9.38 -15.88
C SER A 147 -24.65 9.85 -14.43
N ALA A 148 -23.87 9.14 -13.59
CA ALA A 148 -23.63 9.53 -12.20
C ALA A 148 -22.95 10.89 -12.07
N TYR A 149 -21.93 11.16 -12.90
CA TYR A 149 -21.26 12.47 -12.96
C TYR A 149 -22.24 13.59 -13.35
N ASN A 150 -23.00 13.41 -14.44
CA ASN A 150 -23.95 14.41 -14.92
C ASN A 150 -25.06 14.68 -13.89
N TYR A 151 -25.55 13.63 -13.22
CA TYR A 151 -26.51 13.79 -12.13
C TYR A 151 -25.89 14.59 -10.98
N PHE A 152 -24.67 14.27 -10.58
CA PHE A 152 -23.99 14.97 -9.49
C PHE A 152 -23.82 16.46 -9.77
N VAL A 153 -23.24 16.80 -10.92
CA VAL A 153 -22.96 18.20 -11.30
C VAL A 153 -24.25 19.02 -11.47
N LYS A 154 -25.34 18.39 -11.94
CA LYS A 154 -26.62 19.08 -12.12
C LYS A 154 -27.36 19.35 -10.80
N ASN A 155 -27.26 18.45 -9.82
CA ASN A 155 -28.17 18.44 -8.66
C ASN A 155 -27.53 18.89 -7.35
N TYR A 156 -26.21 19.04 -7.28
CA TYR A 156 -25.52 19.46 -6.07
C TYR A 156 -24.71 20.73 -6.30
N GLU A 157 -24.80 21.65 -5.35
CA GLU A 157 -23.79 22.69 -5.18
C GLU A 157 -22.62 22.06 -4.42
N TYR A 158 -21.45 22.03 -5.05
CA TYR A 158 -20.27 21.33 -4.53
C TYR A 158 -18.98 22.13 -4.74
N SER A 159 -17.99 21.84 -3.90
CA SER A 159 -16.59 22.22 -4.15
C SER A 159 -15.75 20.96 -4.36
N TYR A 160 -14.76 21.08 -5.25
CA TYR A 160 -13.72 20.08 -5.46
C TYR A 160 -12.37 20.74 -5.19
N GLU A 161 -11.71 20.33 -4.11
CA GLU A 161 -10.55 21.04 -3.56
C GLU A 161 -9.38 20.10 -3.34
N ASP A 162 -8.18 20.67 -3.39
CA ASP A 162 -6.95 20.01 -2.96
C ASP A 162 -7.05 19.62 -1.47
N PHE A 163 -6.65 18.40 -1.15
CA PHE A 163 -6.52 17.99 0.25
C PHE A 163 -5.47 18.86 0.95
N LYS A 164 -5.81 19.32 2.15
CA LYS A 164 -4.91 20.05 3.06
C LYS A 164 -4.87 19.33 4.40
N LYS A 165 -3.78 19.51 5.15
CA LYS A 165 -3.61 18.89 6.48
C LYS A 165 -4.80 19.16 7.41
N ASP A 166 -5.36 20.36 7.35
CA ASP A 166 -6.48 20.80 8.19
C ASP A 166 -7.76 19.98 7.96
N TYR A 167 -7.88 19.32 6.80
CA TYR A 167 -9.03 18.48 6.45
C TYR A 167 -8.94 17.06 7.02
N THR A 168 -7.79 16.66 7.60
CA THR A 168 -7.54 15.30 8.12
C THR A 168 -8.65 14.83 9.05
N ASN A 169 -9.00 15.62 10.06
CA ASN A 169 -10.01 15.23 11.05
C ASN A 169 -11.40 15.04 10.44
N GLU A 170 -11.76 15.85 9.44
CA GLU A 170 -13.05 15.75 8.77
C GLU A 170 -13.10 14.52 7.83
N CYS A 171 -12.01 14.23 7.10
CA CYS A 171 -11.89 13.00 6.31
C CYS A 171 -11.93 11.74 7.17
N LEU A 172 -11.23 11.71 8.31
CA LEU A 172 -11.26 10.57 9.24
C LEU A 172 -12.65 10.38 9.87
N LYS A 173 -13.39 11.46 10.15
CA LYS A 173 -14.80 11.38 10.54
C LYS A 173 -15.66 10.76 9.44
N LEU A 174 -15.46 11.17 8.18
CA LEU A 174 -16.16 10.58 7.04
C LEU A 174 -15.86 9.07 6.91
N TYR A 175 -14.61 8.65 7.09
CA TYR A 175 -14.25 7.24 7.12
C TYR A 175 -15.03 6.48 8.19
N ARG A 176 -15.14 7.02 9.41
CA ARG A 176 -15.88 6.38 10.52
C ARG A 176 -17.37 6.24 10.19
N ILE A 177 -17.97 7.25 9.58
CA ILE A 177 -19.36 7.18 9.10
C ILE A 177 -19.51 6.04 8.06
N TRP A 178 -18.61 5.98 7.08
CA TRP A 178 -18.59 4.91 6.09
C TRP A 178 -18.43 3.52 6.74
N GLN A 179 -17.51 3.39 7.69
CA GLN A 179 -17.24 2.16 8.43
C GLN A 179 -18.49 1.69 9.20
N ASP A 180 -19.15 2.58 9.93
CA ASP A 180 -20.36 2.28 10.69
C ASP A 180 -21.50 1.81 9.77
N MET A 181 -21.67 2.45 8.61
CA MET A 181 -22.64 2.02 7.60
C MET A 181 -22.34 0.61 7.08
N ARG A 182 -21.05 0.30 6.83
CA ARG A 182 -20.62 -1.02 6.36
C ARG A 182 -20.81 -2.10 7.43
N LEU A 183 -20.47 -1.82 8.70
CA LEU A 183 -20.62 -2.76 9.81
C LEU A 183 -22.09 -3.08 10.14
N LYS A 184 -23.01 -2.13 9.91
CA LYS A 184 -24.46 -2.42 10.00
C LYS A 184 -24.93 -3.40 8.94
N LYS A 185 -24.33 -3.36 7.75
CA LYS A 185 -24.67 -4.26 6.62
C LYS A 185 -23.95 -5.62 6.72
N PHE A 186 -22.73 -5.65 7.24
CA PHE A 186 -21.89 -6.84 7.35
C PHE A 186 -21.48 -7.05 8.80
N LYS A 187 -22.17 -7.96 9.50
CA LYS A 187 -21.90 -8.32 10.90
C LYS A 187 -20.75 -9.33 11.04
N ASP A 188 -19.62 -9.05 10.40
CA ASP A 188 -18.42 -9.88 10.46
C ASP A 188 -17.35 -9.22 11.33
N GLN A 189 -16.92 -9.90 12.39
CA GLN A 189 -15.88 -9.43 13.28
C GLN A 189 -14.53 -9.27 12.56
N PHE A 190 -14.23 -10.10 11.57
CA PHE A 190 -13.02 -9.99 10.76
C PHE A 190 -13.03 -8.71 9.92
N PHE A 191 -14.17 -8.39 9.30
CA PHE A 191 -14.36 -7.14 8.58
C PHE A 191 -14.18 -5.90 9.48
N ARG A 192 -14.58 -5.98 10.76
CA ARG A 192 -14.30 -4.91 11.73
C ARG A 192 -12.81 -4.68 11.92
N VAL A 193 -12.01 -5.74 12.08
CA VAL A 193 -10.55 -5.62 12.23
C VAL A 193 -9.93 -4.99 10.99
N LEU A 194 -10.27 -5.47 9.79
CA LEU A 194 -9.76 -4.92 8.54
C LEU A 194 -10.05 -3.43 8.36
N THR A 195 -11.24 -2.99 8.78
CA THR A 195 -11.61 -1.57 8.68
C THR A 195 -10.91 -0.68 9.72
N GLU A 196 -10.53 -1.21 10.89
CA GLU A 196 -9.66 -0.50 11.84
C GLU A 196 -8.21 -0.42 11.36
N ASP A 197 -7.70 -1.50 10.78
CA ASP A 197 -6.36 -1.51 10.18
C ASP A 197 -6.28 -0.48 9.04
N SER A 198 -7.28 -0.47 8.16
CA SER A 198 -7.42 0.53 7.10
C SER A 198 -7.58 1.95 7.64
N PHE A 199 -8.31 2.17 8.74
CA PHE A 199 -8.39 3.49 9.39
C PHE A 199 -7.01 3.99 9.84
N SER A 200 -6.20 3.11 10.43
CA SER A 200 -4.85 3.45 10.87
C SER A 200 -3.95 3.83 9.69
N ALA A 201 -4.07 3.12 8.57
CA ALA A 201 -3.36 3.45 7.32
C ALA A 201 -3.78 4.82 6.76
N HIS A 202 -5.09 5.12 6.73
CA HIS A 202 -5.61 6.43 6.31
C HIS A 202 -5.08 7.56 7.19
N ARG A 203 -5.11 7.39 8.52
CA ARG A 203 -4.58 8.37 9.47
C ARG A 203 -3.09 8.60 9.24
N CYS A 204 -2.29 7.54 9.17
CA CYS A 204 -0.85 7.62 8.93
C CYS A 204 -0.54 8.41 7.65
N ALA A 205 -1.24 8.10 6.56
CA ALA A 205 -1.07 8.77 5.27
C ALA A 205 -1.42 10.26 5.33
N MET A 206 -2.59 10.62 5.90
CA MET A 206 -3.05 12.01 5.98
C MET A 206 -2.15 12.86 6.90
N GLU A 207 -1.72 12.32 8.05
CA GLU A 207 -0.83 13.03 8.98
C GLU A 207 0.55 13.31 8.38
N ASN A 208 1.01 12.45 7.48
CA ASN A 208 2.31 12.53 6.82
C ASN A 208 2.23 12.95 5.35
N TYR A 209 1.08 13.44 4.86
CA TYR A 209 0.80 13.57 3.42
C TYR A 209 1.88 14.39 2.68
N SER A 210 2.33 15.51 3.25
CA SER A 210 3.38 16.35 2.63
C SER A 210 4.72 15.63 2.58
N LYS A 211 5.10 14.92 3.64
CA LYS A 211 6.39 14.20 3.71
C LYS A 211 6.40 12.99 2.77
N LEU A 212 5.25 12.34 2.62
CA LEU A 212 5.02 11.24 1.69
C LEU A 212 4.71 11.72 0.27
N LYS A 213 4.71 13.04 0.01
CA LYS A 213 4.39 13.64 -1.29
C LYS A 213 3.05 13.14 -1.88
N LEU A 214 2.07 12.86 -1.01
CA LEU A 214 0.74 12.43 -1.43
C LEU A 214 0.00 13.59 -2.09
N ILE A 215 -0.73 13.27 -3.15
CA ILE A 215 -1.68 14.16 -3.80
C ILE A 215 -3.08 13.72 -3.40
N GLY A 216 -3.90 14.66 -2.93
CA GLY A 216 -5.25 14.37 -2.48
C GLY A 216 -6.26 15.39 -2.96
N ARG A 217 -7.52 14.95 -2.96
CA ARG A 217 -8.69 15.74 -3.34
C ARG A 217 -9.82 15.46 -2.38
N ILE A 218 -10.63 16.48 -2.11
CA ILE A 218 -11.87 16.38 -1.34
C ILE A 218 -13.04 16.92 -2.15
N VAL A 219 -14.24 16.43 -1.85
CA VAL A 219 -15.49 16.97 -2.39
C VAL A 219 -16.33 17.44 -1.20
N ARG A 220 -16.80 18.69 -1.22
CA ARG A 220 -17.76 19.20 -0.24
C ARG A 220 -19.13 19.39 -0.86
N ILE A 221 -20.16 19.11 -0.06
CA ILE A 221 -21.55 19.47 -0.35
C ILE A 221 -22.12 20.06 0.94
N ASN A 222 -22.78 21.22 0.86
CA ASN A 222 -23.31 21.95 2.02
C ASN A 222 -22.22 22.16 3.10
N ASN A 223 -21.02 22.61 2.68
CA ASN A 223 -19.84 22.85 3.50
C ASN A 223 -19.28 21.64 4.28
N ARG A 224 -19.72 20.41 3.99
CA ARG A 224 -19.19 19.18 4.61
C ARG A 224 -18.46 18.33 3.60
N ILE A 225 -17.32 17.76 3.97
CA ILE A 225 -16.64 16.74 3.15
C ILE A 225 -17.55 15.53 3.01
N LYS A 226 -17.81 15.17 1.75
CA LYS A 226 -18.61 13.99 1.36
C LYS A 226 -17.80 12.94 0.63
N ALA A 227 -16.64 13.30 0.10
CA ALA A 227 -15.71 12.33 -0.45
C ALA A 227 -14.27 12.83 -0.31
N TYR A 228 -13.32 11.90 -0.32
CA TYR A 228 -11.91 12.19 -0.52
C TYR A 228 -11.22 11.07 -1.27
N SER A 229 -10.12 11.41 -1.94
CA SER A 229 -9.21 10.46 -2.55
C SER A 229 -7.78 10.94 -2.33
N LEU A 230 -6.88 10.01 -2.00
CA LEU A 230 -5.44 10.27 -1.88
C LEU A 230 -4.67 9.24 -2.70
N GLY A 231 -3.58 9.68 -3.31
CA GLY A 231 -2.71 8.83 -4.11
C GLY A 231 -1.31 9.40 -4.25
N PHE A 232 -0.49 8.70 -5.01
CA PHE A 232 0.89 9.09 -5.28
C PHE A 232 1.34 8.63 -6.66
N LYS A 233 2.34 9.32 -7.21
CA LYS A 233 3.03 8.90 -8.43
C LYS A 233 3.87 7.66 -8.10
N LEU A 234 3.52 6.51 -8.66
CA LEU A 234 4.28 5.27 -8.47
C LEU A 234 5.55 5.28 -9.34
N ASN A 235 5.41 5.73 -10.59
CA ASN A 235 6.51 5.97 -11.53
C ASN A 235 6.04 6.99 -12.60
N GLU A 236 6.84 7.22 -13.64
CA GLU A 236 6.49 8.16 -14.73
C GLU A 236 5.18 7.82 -15.47
N ASP A 237 4.81 6.54 -15.50
CA ASP A 237 3.68 6.03 -16.29
C ASP A 237 2.44 5.70 -15.43
N ILE A 238 2.59 5.58 -14.11
CA ILE A 238 1.55 5.06 -13.20
C ILE A 238 1.33 6.00 -12.00
N PHE A 239 0.08 6.40 -11.79
CA PHE A 239 -0.40 7.02 -10.55
C PHE A 239 -1.25 6.02 -9.77
N CYS A 240 -0.91 5.81 -8.49
CA CYS A 240 -1.63 4.91 -7.60
C CYS A 240 -2.69 5.69 -6.81
N ILE A 241 -3.96 5.32 -6.94
CA ILE A 241 -5.03 5.74 -6.02
C ILE A 241 -4.92 4.85 -4.78
N LEU A 242 -4.44 5.43 -3.68
CA LEU A 242 -4.16 4.70 -2.45
C LEU A 242 -5.44 4.51 -1.61
N PHE A 243 -6.26 5.56 -1.53
CA PHE A 243 -7.51 5.57 -0.78
C PHE A 243 -8.58 6.35 -1.51
N GLU A 244 -9.82 5.90 -1.41
CA GLU A 244 -11.01 6.63 -1.89
C GLU A 244 -12.21 6.29 -1.01
N ILE A 245 -12.86 7.32 -0.45
CA ILE A 245 -14.06 7.18 0.38
C ILE A 245 -15.10 8.21 -0.07
N ALA A 246 -16.36 7.77 -0.17
CA ALA A 246 -17.54 8.56 -0.49
C ALA A 246 -18.80 7.97 0.18
#